data_AF-A0A7R8X354-F1
#
_entry.id   AF-A0A7R8X354-F1
#
_cell.length_a   1.000
_cell.length_b   1.000
_cell.length_c   1.000
_cell.angle_alpha   90.00
_cell.angle_beta   90.00
_cell.angle_gamma   90.00
#
_symmetry.space_group_name_H-M   'P 1'
#
loop_
_entity.id
_entity.type
_entity.pdbx_description
1 polymer ?
#
loop_
_entity_poly.entity_id
_entity_poly.type
_entity_poly.pdbx_seq_one_letter_code
_entity_poly.pdbx_strand_id
1 'polypeptide(L)'
;MLKSVKPEDKSMAMALVVVVTSLFAFIPGPIIYGAIIDSTCLIWKEPTCGTGKGNCAFYDSDKFRIALHAWTAGFVAVALIFDVLVWIQSRDLVLYPEKKDDQKTKSRNGTTTT
;
A
#
# COMPACT_ATOMS: atom_id res chain seq x y z
N MET A 1 2.37 15.33 2.06
CA MET A 1 3.61 15.33 2.86
C MET A 1 4.85 15.28 1.97
N LEU A 2 5.17 16.37 1.27
CA LEU A 2 6.32 16.44 0.34
C LEU A 2 7.05 17.80 0.42
N LYS A 3 6.77 18.59 1.46
CA LYS A 3 7.21 19.98 1.55
C LYS A 3 8.42 20.21 2.45
N SER A 4 9.06 19.14 2.93
CA SER A 4 10.18 19.24 3.88
C SER A 4 11.33 18.27 3.61
N VAL A 5 11.49 17.86 2.36
CA VAL A 5 12.63 17.07 1.88
C VAL A 5 13.20 17.79 0.67
N LYS A 6 14.52 17.92 0.60
CA LYS A 6 15.20 18.51 -0.56
C LYS A 6 14.83 17.69 -1.80
N PRO A 7 14.66 18.31 -2.99
CA PRO A 7 14.20 17.61 -4.19
C PRO A 7 15.06 16.39 -4.57
N GLU A 8 16.32 16.37 -4.11
CA GLU A 8 17.30 15.29 -4.23
C GLU A 8 16.96 14.01 -3.43
N ASP A 9 16.35 14.10 -2.24
CA ASP A 9 16.05 12.91 -1.41
C ASP A 9 14.65 12.33 -1.68
N LYS A 10 13.81 13.07 -2.41
CA LYS A 10 12.41 12.71 -2.70
C LYS A 10 12.30 11.49 -3.61
N SER A 11 13.15 11.42 -4.64
CA SER A 11 13.17 10.30 -5.59
C SER A 11 13.65 9.02 -4.92
N MET A 12 14.65 9.12 -4.04
CA MET A 12 15.20 7.96 -3.30
C MET A 12 14.19 7.39 -2.30
N ALA A 13 13.48 8.25 -1.56
CA ALA A 13 12.45 7.80 -0.62
C ALA A 13 11.29 7.08 -1.33
N MET A 14 10.81 7.62 -2.46
CA MET A 14 9.73 7.00 -3.24
C MET A 14 10.19 5.65 -3.84
N ALA A 15 11.43 5.57 -4.33
CA ALA A 15 11.99 4.31 -4.81
C ALA A 15 12.08 3.26 -3.70
N LEU A 16 12.52 3.63 -2.50
CA LEU A 16 12.62 2.71 -1.36
C LEU A 16 11.24 2.20 -0.93
N VAL A 17 10.23 3.08 -0.85
CA VAL A 17 8.84 2.69 -0.56
C VAL A 17 8.33 1.70 -1.62
N VAL A 18 8.58 1.95 -2.90
CA VAL A 18 8.17 1.05 -4.00
C VAL A 18 8.89 -0.29 -3.91
N VAL A 19 10.20 -0.32 -3.64
CA VAL A 19 10.98 -1.56 -3.50
C VAL A 19 10.47 -2.38 -2.33
N VAL A 20 10.28 -1.76 -1.16
CA VAL A 20 9.77 -2.42 0.04
C VAL A 20 8.37 -2.97 -0.22
N THR A 21 7.47 -2.15 -0.77
CA THR A 21 6.10 -2.57 -1.11
C THR A 21 6.10 -3.70 -2.13
N SER A 22 7.01 -3.67 -3.10
CA SER A 22 7.12 -4.72 -4.11
C SER A 22 7.62 -6.03 -3.49
N LEU A 23 8.65 -6.02 -2.65
CA LEU A 23 9.12 -7.22 -1.94
C LEU A 23 7.99 -7.83 -1.10
N PHE A 24 7.24 -6.98 -0.38
CA PHE A 24 6.05 -7.37 0.36
C PHE A 24 4.83 -7.64 -0.50
N ALA A 25 4.84 -7.46 -1.82
CA ALA A 25 3.77 -7.91 -2.72
C ALA A 25 4.13 -9.23 -3.40
N PHE A 26 5.40 -9.38 -3.77
CA PHE A 26 5.94 -10.56 -4.45
C PHE A 26 6.11 -11.77 -3.54
N ILE A 27 6.27 -11.59 -2.23
CA ILE A 27 6.37 -12.70 -1.26
C ILE A 27 4.98 -13.21 -0.83
N PRO A 28 4.04 -12.38 -0.37
CA PRO A 28 2.71 -12.85 0.00
C PRO A 28 1.83 -13.21 -1.19
N GLY A 29 2.07 -12.66 -2.38
CA GLY A 29 1.36 -13.05 -3.61
C GLY A 29 1.39 -14.56 -3.84
N PRO A 30 2.54 -15.21 -4.04
CA PRO A 30 2.60 -16.66 -4.25
C PRO A 30 2.36 -17.48 -2.98
N ILE A 31 2.77 -17.02 -1.80
CA ILE A 31 2.64 -17.81 -0.55
C ILE A 31 1.19 -17.87 -0.08
N ILE A 32 0.49 -16.73 -0.04
CA ILE A 32 -0.89 -16.68 0.42
C ILE A 32 -1.80 -17.32 -0.60
N TYR A 33 -1.58 -17.06 -1.89
CA TYR A 33 -2.37 -17.73 -2.92
C TYR A 33 -2.12 -19.24 -2.91
N GLY A 34 -0.87 -19.69 -2.69
CA GLY A 34 -0.57 -21.11 -2.49
C GLY A 34 -1.34 -21.72 -1.33
N ALA A 35 -1.33 -21.08 -0.16
CA ALA A 35 -2.07 -21.55 1.01
C ALA A 35 -3.59 -21.51 0.83
N ILE A 36 -4.13 -20.48 0.15
CA ILE A 36 -5.56 -20.40 -0.17
C ILE A 36 -5.95 -21.54 -1.11
N ILE A 37 -5.15 -21.81 -2.14
CA ILE A 37 -5.37 -22.92 -3.08
C ILE A 37 -5.35 -24.26 -2.33
N ASP A 38 -4.39 -24.47 -1.44
CA ASP A 38 -4.31 -25.68 -0.62
C ASP A 38 -5.51 -25.81 0.34
N SER A 39 -6.01 -24.70 0.90
CA SER A 39 -7.16 -24.69 1.82
C SER A 39 -8.52 -24.85 1.14
N THR A 40 -8.63 -24.43 -0.13
CA THR A 40 -9.86 -24.52 -0.93
C THR A 40 -9.94 -25.81 -1.75
N CYS A 41 -9.00 -26.73 -1.51
CA CYS A 41 -8.95 -28.00 -2.21
C CYS A 41 -10.12 -28.90 -1.83
N LEU A 42 -10.97 -29.24 -2.81
CA LEU A 42 -12.09 -30.16 -2.64
C LEU A 42 -11.70 -31.61 -2.90
N ILE A 43 -10.88 -31.85 -3.93
CA ILE A 43 -10.44 -33.19 -4.34
C ILE A 43 -8.92 -33.18 -4.53
N TRP A 44 -8.25 -33.99 -3.72
CA TRP A 44 -6.83 -34.29 -3.86
C TRP A 44 -6.65 -35.31 -4.99
N LYS A 45 -5.76 -35.05 -5.95
CA LYS A 45 -5.43 -36.07 -6.96
C LYS A 45 -4.66 -37.19 -6.28
N GLU A 46 -5.10 -38.43 -6.50
CA GLU A 46 -4.35 -39.61 -6.05
C GLU A 46 -2.97 -39.62 -6.74
N PRO A 47 -1.87 -39.75 -5.99
CA PRO A 47 -0.54 -39.74 -6.57
C PRO A 47 -0.33 -40.99 -7.43
N THR A 48 0.19 -40.81 -8.64
CA THR A 48 0.50 -41.89 -9.61
C THR A 48 1.50 -42.92 -9.11
N CYS A 49 2.21 -42.65 -8.00
CA CYS A 49 3.21 -43.55 -7.40
C CYS A 49 2.94 -43.84 -5.91
N GLY A 50 1.67 -43.74 -5.47
CA GLY A 50 1.18 -44.31 -4.21
C GLY A 50 2.08 -44.14 -2.99
N THR A 51 1.98 -43.00 -2.30
CA THR A 51 2.01 -42.82 -0.82
C THR A 51 2.01 -41.30 -0.56
N GLY A 52 0.86 -40.72 -0.18
CA GLY A 52 0.76 -39.30 0.21
C GLY A 52 -0.42 -38.53 -0.40
N LYS A 53 -0.56 -37.25 -0.02
CA LYS A 53 -1.48 -36.30 -0.67
C LYS A 53 -0.77 -35.72 -1.90
N GLY A 54 -1.34 -35.89 -3.10
CA GLY A 54 -0.83 -35.32 -4.35
C GLY A 54 -1.17 -33.84 -4.51
N ASN A 55 -1.04 -33.28 -5.72
CA ASN A 55 -1.49 -31.91 -5.98
C ASN A 55 -3.03 -31.81 -5.93
N CYS A 56 -3.56 -30.64 -5.55
CA CYS A 56 -4.99 -30.41 -5.62
C CYS A 56 -5.48 -30.47 -7.08
N ALA A 57 -6.51 -31.28 -7.36
CA ALA A 57 -7.05 -31.46 -8.70
C ALA A 57 -8.18 -30.47 -9.00
N PHE A 58 -8.97 -30.14 -7.99
CA PHE A 58 -10.15 -29.29 -8.12
C PHE A 58 -10.27 -28.35 -6.93
N TYR A 59 -10.26 -27.04 -7.22
CA TYR A 59 -10.41 -25.97 -6.24
C TYR A 59 -11.82 -25.37 -6.33
N ASP A 60 -12.35 -24.97 -5.18
CA ASP A 60 -13.61 -24.24 -5.12
C ASP A 60 -13.40 -22.77 -5.54
N SER A 61 -13.94 -22.40 -6.71
CA SER A 61 -13.79 -21.06 -7.27
C SER A 61 -14.50 -19.98 -6.45
N ASP A 62 -15.56 -20.32 -5.73
CA ASP A 62 -16.33 -19.36 -4.95
C ASP A 62 -15.63 -19.04 -3.63
N LYS A 63 -15.08 -20.06 -2.97
CA LYS A 63 -14.24 -19.84 -1.77
C LYS A 63 -12.98 -19.06 -2.09
N PHE A 64 -12.36 -19.32 -3.24
CA PHE A 64 -11.21 -18.55 -3.71
C PHE A 64 -11.55 -17.07 -3.88
N ARG A 65 -12.67 -16.76 -4.55
CA ARG A 65 -13.13 -15.38 -4.74
C ARG A 65 -13.39 -14.66 -3.42
N ILE A 66 -14.06 -15.32 -2.48
CA ILE A 66 -14.37 -14.75 -1.16
C ILE A 66 -13.08 -14.50 -0.37
N ALA A 67 -12.14 -15.44 -0.38
CA ALA A 67 -10.85 -15.27 0.30
C ALA A 67 -10.05 -14.09 -0.24
N LEU A 68 -10.00 -13.91 -1.56
CA LEU A 68 -9.34 -12.76 -2.18
C LEU A 68 -10.03 -11.44 -1.83
N HIS A 69 -11.36 -11.40 -1.86
CA HIS A 69 -12.12 -10.21 -1.49
C HIS A 69 -11.96 -9.88 0.00
N ALA A 70 -11.90 -10.88 0.88
CA ALA A 70 -11.65 -10.67 2.30
C ALA A 70 -10.23 -10.12 2.55
N TRP A 71 -9.24 -10.62 1.81
CA TRP A 71 -7.86 -10.16 1.90
C TRP A 71 -7.69 -8.71 1.45
N THR A 72 -8.25 -8.36 0.28
CA THR A 72 -8.23 -6.97 -0.22
C THR A 72 -9.01 -6.05 0.72
N ALA A 73 -10.18 -6.46 1.19
CA ALA A 73 -10.96 -5.69 2.17
C ALA A 73 -10.18 -5.48 3.48
N GLY A 74 -9.47 -6.50 3.97
CA GLY A 74 -8.61 -6.40 5.15
C GLY A 74 -7.51 -5.36 4.98
N PHE A 75 -6.78 -5.39 3.87
CA PHE A 75 -5.75 -4.39 3.58
C PHE A 75 -6.30 -2.97 3.47
N VAL A 76 -7.43 -2.81 2.79
CA VAL A 76 -8.10 -1.50 2.67
C VAL A 76 -8.52 -1.01 4.05
N ALA A 77 -9.10 -1.87 4.89
CA ALA A 77 -9.49 -1.48 6.25
C ALA A 77 -8.29 -1.04 7.09
N VAL A 78 -7.17 -1.77 7.03
CA VAL A 78 -5.93 -1.38 7.72
C VAL A 78 -5.41 -0.04 7.21
N ALA A 79 -5.37 0.18 5.90
CA ALA A 79 -4.96 1.45 5.32
C ALA A 79 -5.85 2.61 5.80
N LEU A 80 -7.18 2.43 5.80
CA LEU A 80 -8.12 3.43 6.32
C LEU A 80 -7.90 3.73 7.80
N ILE A 81 -7.62 2.72 8.62
CA ILE A 81 -7.29 2.94 10.04
C ILE A 81 -6.03 3.79 10.16
N PHE A 82 -4.96 3.48 9.42
CA PHE A 82 -3.74 4.29 9.42
C PHE A 82 -3.99 5.73 8.96
N ASP A 83 -4.76 5.93 7.89
CA ASP A 83 -5.13 7.26 7.42
C ASP A 83 -5.91 8.05 8.48
N VAL A 84 -6.85 7.41 9.18
CA VAL A 84 -7.61 8.02 10.28
C VAL A 84 -6.70 8.36 11.46
N LEU A 85 -5.77 7.47 11.84
CA LEU A 85 -4.80 7.73 12.91
C LEU A 85 -3.88 8.90 12.56
N VAL A 86 -3.37 8.94 11.32
CA VAL A 86 -2.56 10.05 10.81
C VAL A 86 -3.39 11.34 10.80
N TRP A 87 -4.67 11.28 10.44
CA TRP A 87 -5.55 12.45 10.46
C TRP A 87 -5.75 12.99 11.88
N ILE A 88 -5.99 12.12 12.86
CA ILE A 88 -6.11 12.51 14.27
C ILE A 88 -4.80 13.12 14.78
N GLN A 89 -3.66 12.46 14.54
CA GLN A 89 -2.34 12.94 14.95
C GLN A 89 -1.95 14.25 14.24
N SER A 90 -2.31 14.39 12.97
CA SER A 90 -2.08 15.61 12.17
C SER A 90 -2.96 16.77 12.62
N ARG A 91 -4.14 16.51 13.19
CA ARG A 91 -5.00 17.56 13.74
C ARG A 91 -4.38 18.22 14.98
N ASP A 92 -3.56 17.49 15.72
CA ASP A 92 -2.76 18.02 16.83
C ASP A 92 -1.64 18.98 16.34
N LEU A 93 -1.23 18.87 15.08
CA LEU A 93 -0.17 19.68 14.46
C LEU A 93 -0.68 20.87 13.63
N VAL A 94 -2.00 21.16 13.63
CA VAL A 94 -2.56 22.38 13.02
C VAL A 94 -2.40 23.56 13.99
N LEU A 95 -1.15 23.93 14.22
CA LEU A 95 -0.75 25.27 14.64
C LEU A 95 0.24 25.82 13.59
N TYR A 96 -0.22 25.95 12.35
CA TYR A 96 0.40 26.85 11.39
C TYR A 96 -0.47 28.11 11.32
N PRO A 97 -0.13 29.20 12.02
CA PRO A 97 -0.70 30.49 11.66
C PRO A 97 -0.35 30.75 10.19
N GLU A 98 -1.39 30.96 9.39
CA GLU A 98 -1.27 31.51 8.06
C GLU A 98 -0.50 32.84 8.18
N LYS A 99 0.78 32.86 7.81
CA LYS A 99 1.46 34.13 7.54
C LYS A 99 0.86 34.71 6.26
N LYS A 100 -0.21 35.48 6.45
CA LYS A 100 -0.56 36.60 5.59
C LYS A 100 0.62 37.56 5.56
N ASP A 101 0.82 38.18 4.39
CA ASP A 101 1.77 39.25 4.08
C ASP A 101 3.25 38.85 3.99
N ASP A 102 3.77 38.73 2.74
CA ASP A 102 5.15 39.14 2.36
C ASP A 102 5.52 38.87 0.89
N GLN A 103 4.63 38.32 0.05
CA GLN A 103 4.84 38.26 -1.41
C GLN A 103 4.02 39.29 -2.20
N LYS A 104 3.18 40.10 -1.55
CA LYS A 104 2.54 41.27 -2.16
C LYS A 104 3.51 42.47 -2.30
N THR A 105 4.62 42.47 -1.56
CA THR A 105 5.64 43.54 -1.57
C THR A 105 6.64 43.41 -2.73
N LYS A 106 6.87 42.20 -3.27
CA LYS A 106 7.82 42.03 -4.39
C LYS A 106 7.25 42.44 -5.75
N SER A 107 5.93 42.60 -5.86
CA SER A 107 5.28 43.11 -7.07
C SER A 107 5.32 44.64 -7.20
N ARG A 108 5.82 45.40 -6.20
CA ARG A 108 5.74 46.88 -6.21
C ARG A 108 7.07 47.64 -6.33
N ASN A 109 8.24 47.00 -6.18
CA ASN A 109 9.54 47.71 -6.11
C ASN A 109 10.60 47.25 -7.14
N GLY A 110 10.22 46.89 -8.37
CA GLY A 110 11.19 46.47 -9.42
C GLY A 110 10.97 47.04 -10.82
N THR A 111 10.06 48.01 -10.99
CA THR A 111 9.76 48.65 -12.29
C THR A 111 9.85 50.18 -12.18
N THR A 112 11.05 50.70 -11.99
CA THR A 112 11.52 52.11 -12.17
C THR A 112 13.03 52.04 -11.90
N THR A 113 14.02 52.48 -12.68
CA THR A 113 14.22 53.58 -13.65
C THR A 113 15.54 53.23 -14.37
N THR A 114 15.63 53.29 -15.71
CA THR A 114 16.50 54.21 -16.47
C THR A 114 17.80 54.64 -15.79
#